data_AF-A0A7X7YPC5-F1
#
_entry.id   AF-A0A7X7YPC5-F1
#
_cell.length_a   1.000
_cell.length_b   1.000
_cell.length_c   1.000
_cell.angle_alpha   90.00
_cell.angle_beta   90.00
_cell.angle_gamma   90.00
#
_symmetry.space_group_name_H-M   'P 1'
#
loop_
_entity.id
_entity.type
_entity.pdbx_description
1 polymer ?
#
loop_
_entity_poly.entity_id
_entity_poly.type
_entity_poly.pdbx_seq_one_letter_code
_entity_poly.pdbx_strand_id
1 'polypeptide(L)' 'AAVLGAGLAMGLVGLLSAIRQGQVCANGIAAIGQGHDVFGNTLILAVFPELYAIVALAGVFLIGNAIV' A
#
# COMPACT_ATOMS: atom_id res chain seq x y z
N ALA A 1 10.81 -20.94 -10.25
CA ALA A 1 11.26 -20.15 -9.08
C ALA A 1 10.79 -18.70 -9.14
N ALA A 2 10.95 -18.00 -10.26
CA ALA A 2 10.60 -16.58 -10.38
C ALA A 2 9.12 -16.26 -10.13
N VAL A 3 8.17 -17.09 -10.59
CA VAL A 3 6.72 -16.91 -10.30
C VAL A 3 6.40 -17.02 -8.81
N LEU A 4 6.96 -18.01 -8.12
CA LEU A 4 6.77 -18.19 -6.67
C LEU A 4 7.42 -17.04 -5.86
N GLY A 5 8.63 -16.62 -6.25
CA GLY A 5 9.33 -15.50 -5.64
C GLY A 5 8.59 -14.17 -5.81
N ALA A 6 8.08 -13.91 -7.02
CA ALA A 6 7.25 -12.74 -7.32
C ALA A 6 5.94 -12.75 -6.52
N GLY A 7 5.23 -13.89 -6.47
CA GLY A 7 4.00 -14.02 -5.70
C GLY A 7 4.21 -13.80 -4.19
N LEU A 8 5.29 -14.35 -3.62
CA LEU A 8 5.64 -14.13 -2.22
C LEU A 8 6.01 -12.67 -1.93
N ALA A 9 6.81 -12.05 -2.80
CA ALA A 9 7.15 -10.63 -2.68
C ALA A 9 5.91 -9.73 -2.71
N MET A 10 4.94 -10.03 -3.59
CA MET A 10 3.67 -9.31 -3.65
C MET A 10 2.83 -9.46 -2.41
N GLY A 11 2.68 -10.70 -1.91
CA GLY A 11 1.90 -10.95 -0.70
C GLY A 11 2.46 -10.20 0.50
N LEU A 12 3.79 -10.19 0.65
CA LEU A 12 4.48 -9.48 1.73
C LEU A 12 4.34 -7.96 1.61
N VAL A 13 4.64 -7.37 0.44
CA VAL A 13 4.54 -5.92 0.26
C VAL A 13 3.10 -5.44 0.38
N GLY A 14 2.14 -6.18 -0.18
CA GLY A 14 0.71 -5.87 -0.05
C GLY A 14 0.24 -5.89 1.41
N LEU A 15 0.66 -6.88 2.18
CA LEU A 15 0.32 -6.96 3.61
C LEU A 15 0.90 -5.78 4.40
N LEU A 16 2.18 -5.45 4.19
CA LEU A 16 2.83 -4.34 4.90
C LEU A 16 2.22 -2.98 4.50
N SER A 17 1.87 -2.81 3.23
CA SER A 17 1.17 -1.62 2.71
C SER A 17 -0.17 -1.42 3.40
N ALA A 18 -1.00 -2.47 3.46
CA ALA A 18 -2.33 -2.42 4.06
C ALA A 18 -2.28 -2.08 5.56
N ILE A 19 -1.32 -2.63 6.31
CA ILE A 19 -1.14 -2.33 7.73
C ILE A 19 -0.85 -0.83 7.94
N ARG A 20 0.03 -0.25 7.13
CA ARG A 20 0.40 1.17 7.22
C ARG A 20 -0.75 2.08 6.82
N GLN A 21 -1.48 1.73 5.77
CA GLN A 21 -2.64 2.49 5.34
C GLN A 21 -3.75 2.50 6.42
N GLY A 22 -4.02 1.33 7.02
CA GLY A 22 -4.97 1.23 8.13
C GLY A 22 -4.58 2.12 9.32
N GLN A 23 -3.29 2.20 9.66
CA GLN A 23 -2.78 3.09 10.71
C GLN A 23 -2.98 4.57 10.36
N VAL A 24 -2.67 4.98 9.12
CA VAL A 24 -2.84 6.36 8.67
C VAL A 24 -4.32 6.77 8.68
N CYS A 25 -5.21 5.91 8.19
CA CYS A 25 -6.64 6.16 8.21
C CYS A 25 -7.21 6.23 9.63
N ALA A 26 -6.79 5.32 10.53
CA ALA A 26 -7.23 5.34 11.93
C ALA A 26 -6.80 6.62 12.65
N ASN A 27 -5.55 7.06 12.46
CA ASN A 27 -5.06 8.32 13.00
C ASN A 27 -5.79 9.53 12.39
N GLY A 28 -6.14 9.47 11.11
CA GLY A 28 -6.91 10.51 10.45
C GLY A 28 -8.30 10.67 11.02
N ILE A 29 -9.03 9.57 11.21
CA ILE A 29 -10.36 9.57 11.83
C ILE A 29 -10.29 10.09 13.26
N ALA A 30 -9.30 9.67 14.04
CA ALA A 30 -9.10 10.15 15.42
C ALA A 30 -8.86 11.67 15.47
N ALA A 31 -8.04 12.20 14.56
CA ALA A 31 -7.75 13.63 14.49
C ALA A 31 -8.97 14.46 14.02
N ILE A 32 -9.75 13.96 13.07
CA ILE A 32 -11.04 14.56 12.66
C ILE A 32 -12.02 14.58 13.85
N GLY A 33 -12.10 13.48 14.61
CA GLY A 33 -12.93 13.40 15.82
C GLY A 33 -12.51 14.37 16.94
N GLN A 34 -11.26 14.83 16.94
CA GLN A 34 -10.75 15.86 17.86
C GLN A 34 -10.98 17.30 17.35
N GLY A 35 -11.68 17.49 16.22
CA GLY A 35 -11.97 18.80 15.64
C GLY A 35 -10.86 19.37 14.75
N HIS A 36 -9.85 18.58 14.39
CA HIS A 36 -8.85 19.00 13.40
C HIS A 36 -9.36 18.77 11.98
N ASP A 37 -9.20 19.77 11.10
CA ASP A 37 -9.59 19.68 9.69
C ASP A 37 -8.48 19.01 8.86
N VAL A 38 -8.22 17.73 9.15
CA VAL A 38 -7.13 16.95 8.52
C VAL A 38 -7.63 15.95 7.48
N PHE A 39 -8.90 16.00 7.10
CA PHE A 39 -9.49 15.04 6.16
C PHE A 39 -8.67 14.95 4.85
N GLY A 40 -8.39 16.07 4.20
CA GLY A 40 -7.61 16.11 2.96
C GLY A 40 -6.16 15.62 3.15
N ASN A 41 -5.48 16.05 4.21
CA ASN A 41 -4.12 15.62 4.51
C ASN A 41 -4.06 14.11 4.79
N THR A 42 -5.03 13.57 5.52
CA THR A 42 -5.10 12.13 5.83
C THR A 42 -5.36 11.30 4.60
N LEU A 43 -6.17 11.79 3.66
CA LEU A 43 -6.38 11.16 2.35
C LEU A 43 -5.09 11.11 1.53
N ILE A 44 -4.37 12.24 1.46
CA ILE A 44 -3.08 12.33 0.74
C ILE A 44 -2.04 11.40 1.39
N LEU A 45 -1.97 11.39 2.73
CA LEU A 45 -1.06 10.52 3.49
C LEU A 45 -1.40 9.04 3.34
N ALA A 46 -2.67 8.68 3.16
CA ALA A 46 -3.12 7.29 2.99
C ALA A 46 -2.76 6.70 1.62
N VAL A 47 -2.62 7.54 0.58
CA VAL A 47 -2.19 7.10 -0.76
C VAL A 47 -0.71 6.67 -0.78
N PHE A 48 0.15 7.26 0.05
CA PHE A 48 1.58 6.92 0.06
C PHE A 48 1.86 5.44 0.37
N PRO A 49 1.26 4.84 1.42
CA PRO A 49 1.28 3.39 1.62
C PRO A 49 0.88 2.61 0.37
N GLU A 50 -0.19 3.00 -0.33
CA GLU A 50 -0.68 2.29 -1.52
C GLU A 50 0.30 2.30 -2.69
N LEU A 51 1.11 3.37 -2.84
CA LEU A 51 2.12 3.43 -3.90
C LEU A 51 3.13 2.28 -3.82
N TYR A 52 3.47 1.80 -2.62
CA TYR A 52 4.37 0.66 -2.46
C TYR A 52 3.76 -0.64 -3.00
N ALA A 53 2.47 -0.86 -2.76
CA ALA A 53 1.76 -2.02 -3.30
C ALA A 53 1.64 -1.96 -4.83
N ILE A 54 1.35 -0.77 -5.39
CA ILE A 54 1.21 -0.57 -6.83
C ILE A 54 2.55 -0.80 -7.55
N VAL A 55 3.67 -0.28 -7.00
CA VAL A 55 5.01 -0.48 -7.58
C VAL A 55 5.42 -1.96 -7.52
N ALA A 56 5.14 -2.65 -6.41
CA ALA A 56 5.40 -4.08 -6.32
C ALA A 56 4.59 -4.85 -7.38
N LEU A 57 3.31 -4.51 -7.55
CA LEU A 57 2.43 -5.12 -8.55
C LEU A 57 2.99 -4.94 -9.96
N ALA A 58 3.45 -3.74 -10.29
CA ALA A 58 4.10 -3.46 -11.57
C ALA A 58 5.36 -4.34 -11.75
N GLY A 59 6.18 -4.51 -10.71
CA GLY A 59 7.34 -5.40 -10.74
C GLY A 59 6.96 -6.85 -11.05
N VAL A 60 5.90 -7.37 -10.43
CA VAL A 60 5.43 -8.74 -10.70
C VAL A 60 4.79 -8.90 -12.06
N PHE A 61 4.10 -7.87 -12.54
CA PHE A 61 3.57 -7.83 -13.91
C PHE A 61 4.71 -7.92 -14.94
N LEU A 62 5.81 -7.20 -14.72
CA LEU A 62 7.01 -7.27 -15.59
C LEU A 62 7.67 -8.64 -15.52
N ILE A 63 7.79 -9.23 -14.33
CA ILE A 63 8.33 -10.60 -14.17
C ILE A 63 7.44 -11.61 -14.92
N GLY A 64 6.12 -11.48 -14.84
CA GLY A 64 5.18 -12.34 -15.56
C GLY A 64 5.37 -12.25 -17.08
N ASN A 65 5.53 -11.03 -17.62
CA ASN A 65 5.79 -10.80 -19.04
C ASN A 65 7.18 -11.26 -19.51
N ALA A 66 8.15 -11.43 -18.60
CA ALA A 66 9.50 -11.88 -18.96
C ALA A 66 9.65 -13.40 -18.96
N ILE A 67 8.73 -14.13 -18.31
CA ILE A 67 8.78 -15.59 -18.16
C ILE A 67 7.85 -16.30 -19.18
N VAL A 68 6.79 -15.62 -19.62
CA VAL A 68 5.89 -16.03 -20.71
C VAL A 68 6.42 -15.50 -22.03
#